data_AF-A0A9P8JUX3-F1
#
_entry.id   AF-A0A9P8JUX3-F1
#
_cell.length_a   1.000
_cell.length_b   1.000
_cell.length_c   1.000
_cell.angle_alpha   90.00
_cell.angle_beta   90.00
_cell.angle_gamma   90.00
#
_symmetry.space_group_name_H-M   'P 1'
#
loop_
_entity.id
_entity.type
_entity.pdbx_description
1 polymer ?
#
loop_
_entity_poly.entity_id
_entity_poly.type
_entity_poly.pdbx_seq_one_letter_code
_entity_poly.pdbx_strand_id
1 'polypeptide(L)'
;MATRSRSSSVAAFLKALIRLFFDVAFFWHMRLWAWWTRPSQKDIQLECLNSARYYEEWEAAAFALDELFGNDLWFENSSSKHYDYRLIHSRLQYILEAREDDDILGLVNLLRSGLVRNLGNITAPRLYNRAYAGTKLLIEDYITQVAL
;
A
#
# COMPACT_ATOMS: atom_id res chain seq x y z
N MET A 1 -44.69 -3.26 -62.43
CA MET A 1 -44.84 -2.95 -61.00
C MET A 1 -43.89 -3.72 -60.05
N ALA A 2 -43.06 -4.67 -60.53
CA ALA A 2 -42.21 -5.52 -59.67
C ALA A 2 -40.81 -4.96 -59.32
N THR A 3 -40.33 -3.93 -60.02
CA THR A 3 -38.96 -3.41 -59.86
C THR A 3 -38.79 -2.48 -58.65
N ARG A 4 -39.85 -1.77 -58.25
CA ARG A 4 -39.82 -0.82 -57.12
C ARG A 4 -39.66 -1.52 -55.76
N SER A 5 -40.31 -2.68 -55.58
CA SER A 5 -40.24 -3.50 -54.35
C SER A 5 -38.84 -4.05 -54.05
N ARG A 6 -38.13 -4.53 -55.09
CA ARG A 6 -36.78 -5.10 -54.94
C ARG A 6 -35.73 -4.07 -54.53
N SER A 7 -35.87 -2.82 -55.00
CA SER A 7 -34.98 -1.71 -54.63
C SER A 7 -35.10 -1.29 -53.17
N SER A 8 -36.32 -1.31 -52.61
CA SER A 8 -36.57 -1.03 -51.19
C SER A 8 -36.00 -2.09 -50.27
N SER A 9 -36.03 -3.36 -50.67
CA SER A 9 -35.45 -4.46 -49.89
C SER A 9 -33.93 -4.38 -49.82
N VAL A 10 -33.26 -4.02 -50.92
CA VAL A 10 -31.80 -3.83 -50.96
C VAL A 10 -31.38 -2.63 -50.10
N ALA A 11 -32.10 -1.51 -50.18
CA ALA A 11 -31.84 -0.34 -49.34
C ALA A 11 -32.09 -0.63 -47.85
N ALA A 12 -33.11 -1.42 -47.51
CA ALA A 12 -33.38 -1.85 -46.14
C ALA A 12 -32.26 -2.76 -45.60
N PHE A 13 -31.75 -3.68 -46.42
CA PHE A 13 -30.64 -4.56 -46.06
C PHE A 13 -29.34 -3.76 -45.84
N LEU A 14 -29.01 -2.82 -46.73
CA LEU A 14 -27.85 -1.92 -46.57
C LEU A 14 -27.96 -1.07 -45.29
N LYS A 15 -29.13 -0.52 -45.00
CA LYS A 15 -29.39 0.20 -43.75
C LYS A 15 -29.21 -0.68 -42.52
N ALA A 16 -29.65 -1.94 -42.57
CA ALA A 16 -29.44 -2.90 -41.49
C ALA A 16 -27.96 -3.25 -41.31
N LEU A 17 -27.21 -3.43 -42.40
CA LEU A 17 -25.77 -3.71 -42.39
C LEU A 17 -24.96 -2.54 -41.82
N ILE A 18 -25.30 -1.32 -42.23
CA ILE A 18 -24.70 -0.08 -41.72
C ILE A 18 -25.00 0.08 -40.22
N ARG A 19 -26.25 -0.14 -39.79
CA ARG A 19 -26.61 -0.12 -38.36
C ARG A 19 -25.80 -1.13 -37.56
N LEU A 20 -25.73 -2.38 -38.03
CA LEU A 20 -24.95 -3.43 -37.37
C LEU A 20 -23.46 -3.06 -37.28
N PHE A 21 -22.89 -2.48 -38.34
CA PHE A 21 -21.51 -1.99 -38.31
C PHE A 21 -21.31 -0.90 -37.25
N PHE A 22 -22.21 0.10 -37.19
CA PHE A 22 -22.13 1.15 -36.17
C PHE A 22 -22.36 0.61 -34.76
N ASP A 23 -23.28 -0.34 -34.57
CA ASP A 23 -23.54 -0.98 -33.27
C ASP A 23 -22.31 -1.76 -32.78
N VAL A 24 -21.65 -2.50 -33.68
CA VAL A 24 -20.41 -3.22 -33.39
C VAL A 24 -19.27 -2.24 -33.14
N ALA A 25 -19.08 -1.23 -33.99
CA ALA A 25 -18.05 -0.22 -33.82
C ALA A 25 -18.23 0.55 -32.51
N PHE A 26 -19.46 0.91 -32.15
CA PHE A 26 -19.81 1.56 -30.89
C PHE A 26 -19.54 0.64 -29.68
N PHE A 27 -19.91 -0.64 -29.77
CA PHE A 27 -19.60 -1.63 -28.74
C PHE A 27 -18.08 -1.76 -28.50
N TRP A 28 -17.30 -1.87 -29.57
CA TRP A 28 -15.84 -1.96 -29.46
C TRP A 28 -15.19 -0.66 -29.02
N HIS A 29 -15.70 0.49 -29.47
CA HIS A 29 -15.27 1.80 -29.00
C HIS A 29 -15.49 1.95 -27.49
N MET A 30 -16.69 1.63 -27.00
CA MET A 30 -17.01 1.63 -25.56
C MET A 30 -16.09 0.71 -24.78
N ARG A 31 -15.85 -0.50 -25.29
CA ARG A 31 -15.00 -1.48 -24.60
C ARG A 31 -13.53 -1.09 -24.59
N LEU A 32 -13.03 -0.50 -25.68
CA LEU A 32 -11.68 0.03 -25.78
C LEU A 32 -11.50 1.23 -24.84
N TRP A 33 -12.50 2.13 -24.79
CA TRP A 33 -12.50 3.27 -23.89
C TRP A 33 -12.49 2.81 -22.43
N ALA A 34 -13.38 1.89 -22.06
CA ALA A 34 -13.46 1.34 -20.72
C ALA A 34 -12.20 0.55 -20.32
N TRP A 35 -11.50 -0.05 -21.28
CA TRP A 35 -10.20 -0.69 -21.05
C TRP A 35 -9.08 0.35 -20.85
N TRP A 36 -9.11 1.43 -21.63
CA TRP A 36 -8.13 2.51 -21.55
C TRP A 36 -8.28 3.32 -20.25
N THR A 37 -9.49 3.49 -19.74
CA THR A 37 -9.77 4.26 -18.52
C THR A 37 -9.77 3.42 -17.24
N ARG A 38 -9.27 2.18 -17.27
CA ARG A 38 -9.19 1.37 -16.04
C ARG A 38 -8.13 2.00 -15.13
N PRO A 39 -8.49 2.39 -13.88
CA PRO A 39 -7.51 2.90 -12.94
C PRO A 39 -6.50 1.81 -12.62
N SER A 40 -5.24 2.20 -12.41
CA SER A 40 -4.21 1.28 -11.94
C SER A 40 -4.53 0.83 -10.52
N GLN A 41 -4.04 -0.34 -10.11
CA GLN A 41 -4.10 -0.77 -8.71
C GLN A 41 -3.57 0.31 -7.76
N LYS A 42 -2.47 0.98 -8.15
CA LYS A 42 -1.93 2.13 -7.42
C LYS A 42 -2.96 3.25 -7.22
N ASP A 43 -3.67 3.63 -8.28
CA ASP A 43 -4.60 4.75 -8.24
C ASP A 43 -5.79 4.44 -7.33
N ILE A 44 -6.25 3.19 -7.36
CA ILE A 44 -7.31 2.69 -6.47
C ILE A 44 -6.86 2.81 -5.01
N GLN A 45 -5.66 2.33 -4.68
CA GLN A 45 -5.18 2.37 -3.29
C GLN A 45 -4.88 3.80 -2.81
N LEU A 46 -4.39 4.68 -3.67
CA LEU A 46 -4.22 6.10 -3.33
C LEU A 46 -5.57 6.80 -3.08
N GLU A 47 -6.60 6.47 -3.85
CA GLU A 47 -7.96 6.96 -3.60
C GLU A 47 -8.50 6.42 -2.28
N CYS A 48 -8.28 5.13 -1.98
CA CYS A 48 -8.63 4.54 -0.68
C CYS A 48 -7.93 5.25 0.47
N LEU A 49 -6.62 5.54 0.37
CA LEU A 49 -5.89 6.32 1.38
C LEU A 49 -6.49 7.71 1.61
N ASN A 50 -6.85 8.41 0.53
CA ASN A 50 -7.38 9.78 0.61
C ASN A 50 -8.83 9.85 1.12
N SER A 51 -9.62 8.79 0.89
CA SER A 51 -11.04 8.72 1.26
C SER A 51 -11.33 7.88 2.51
N ALA A 52 -10.31 7.25 3.10
CA ALA A 52 -10.42 6.46 4.31
C ALA A 52 -11.04 7.26 5.46
N ARG A 53 -12.00 6.65 6.16
CA ARG A 53 -12.66 7.25 7.33
C ARG A 53 -12.16 6.67 8.64
N TYR A 54 -11.65 5.45 8.59
CA TYR A 54 -11.15 4.70 9.73
C TYR A 54 -9.65 4.40 9.54
N TYR A 55 -8.94 4.23 10.65
CA TYR A 55 -7.51 3.95 10.63
C TYR A 55 -7.22 2.64 9.90
N GLU A 56 -8.06 1.63 10.11
CA GLU A 56 -7.92 0.29 9.54
C GLU A 56 -8.06 0.32 8.00
N GLU A 57 -8.93 1.18 7.46
CA GLU A 57 -9.06 1.39 6.01
C GLU A 57 -7.81 2.05 5.43
N TRP A 58 -7.30 3.07 6.13
CA TRP A 58 -6.09 3.78 5.75
C TRP A 58 -4.86 2.85 5.79
N GLU A 59 -4.73 2.08 6.87
CA GLU A 59 -3.64 1.14 7.10
C GLU A 59 -3.63 0.02 6.04
N ALA A 60 -4.78 -0.57 5.74
CA ALA A 60 -4.89 -1.59 4.70
C ALA A 60 -4.47 -1.07 3.32
N ALA A 61 -4.88 0.16 2.96
CA ALA A 61 -4.49 0.79 1.69
C ALA A 61 -3.00 1.15 1.66
N ALA A 62 -2.44 1.62 2.79
CA ALA A 62 -1.03 1.89 2.94
C ALA A 62 -0.18 0.64 2.74
N PHE A 63 -0.53 -0.47 3.39
CA PHE A 63 0.16 -1.76 3.21
C PHE A 63 0.07 -2.28 1.78
N ALA A 64 -1.10 -2.18 1.14
CA ALA A 64 -1.27 -2.59 -0.25
C ALA A 64 -0.37 -1.77 -1.21
N LEU A 65 -0.17 -0.48 -0.95
CA LEU A 65 0.79 0.33 -1.71
C LEU A 65 2.23 -0.06 -1.43
N ASP A 66 2.57 -0.34 -0.18
CA ASP A 66 3.91 -0.78 0.20
C ASP A 66 4.28 -2.11 -0.47
N GLU A 67 3.37 -3.08 -0.52
CA GLU A 67 3.55 -4.33 -1.26
C GLU A 67 3.70 -4.07 -2.77
N LEU A 68 2.86 -3.20 -3.35
CA LEU A 68 2.91 -2.86 -4.78
C LEU A 68 4.24 -2.20 -5.18
N PHE A 69 4.86 -1.43 -4.29
CA PHE A 69 6.14 -0.76 -4.54
C PHE A 69 7.37 -1.56 -4.08
N GLY A 70 7.18 -2.70 -3.43
CA GLY A 70 8.30 -3.47 -2.85
C GLY A 70 8.96 -2.76 -1.67
N ASN A 71 8.18 -1.99 -0.90
CA ASN A 71 8.62 -1.37 0.33
C ASN A 71 8.63 -2.36 1.50
N ASP A 72 8.01 -3.53 1.38
CA ASP A 72 8.14 -4.69 2.28
C ASP A 72 9.62 -4.97 2.67
N LEU A 73 10.53 -4.93 1.70
CA LEU A 73 11.98 -5.09 1.90
C LEU A 73 12.58 -4.01 2.82
N TRP A 74 11.98 -2.83 2.88
CA TRP A 74 12.40 -1.77 3.80
C TRP A 74 12.09 -2.13 5.26
N PHE A 75 10.96 -2.79 5.51
CA PHE A 75 10.53 -3.19 6.85
C PHE A 75 11.47 -4.26 7.43
N GLU A 76 11.75 -5.30 6.63
CA GLU A 76 12.56 -6.45 7.02
C GLU A 76 14.04 -6.11 7.23
N ASN A 77 14.58 -5.20 6.40
CA ASN A 77 15.98 -4.82 6.52
C ASN A 77 16.19 -3.84 7.67
N SER A 78 16.59 -4.36 8.82
CA SER A 78 16.95 -3.56 9.99
C SER A 78 18.15 -2.63 9.75
N SER A 79 19.07 -2.96 8.85
CA SER A 79 20.27 -2.13 8.64
C SER A 79 19.94 -0.80 7.98
N SER A 80 20.45 0.29 8.56
CA SER A 80 20.37 1.62 7.97
C SER A 80 21.43 2.53 8.59
N LYS A 81 21.96 3.45 7.78
CA LYS A 81 22.86 4.51 8.27
C LYS A 81 22.15 5.61 9.05
N HIS A 82 20.82 5.60 9.07
CA HIS A 82 20.01 6.65 9.67
C HIS A 82 19.75 6.43 11.15
N TYR A 83 20.01 5.24 11.68
CA TYR A 83 19.89 4.91 13.09
C TYR A 83 20.88 3.81 13.48
N ASP A 84 21.21 3.71 14.76
CA ASP A 84 22.08 2.66 15.29
C ASP A 84 21.26 1.38 15.53
N TYR A 85 21.04 0.63 14.45
CA TYR A 85 20.27 -0.61 14.51
C TYR A 85 20.91 -1.66 15.44
N ARG A 86 22.24 -1.65 15.60
CA ARG A 86 22.94 -2.59 16.49
C ARG A 86 22.64 -2.28 17.95
N LEU A 87 22.69 -1.01 18.31
CA LEU A 87 22.29 -0.53 19.64
C LEU A 87 20.84 -0.93 19.94
N ILE A 88 19.91 -0.64 19.03
CA ILE A 88 18.48 -0.96 19.24
C ILE A 88 18.26 -2.47 19.36
N HIS A 89 18.91 -3.28 18.52
CA HIS A 89 18.84 -4.73 18.61
C HIS A 89 19.34 -5.25 19.97
N SER A 90 20.53 -4.85 20.41
CA SER A 90 21.06 -5.25 21.73
C SER A 90 20.12 -4.83 22.86
N ARG A 91 19.52 -3.64 22.77
CA ARG A 91 18.58 -3.13 23.77
C ARG A 91 17.28 -3.91 23.81
N LEU A 92 16.74 -4.27 22.65
CA LEU A 92 15.58 -5.15 22.56
C LEU A 92 15.85 -6.50 23.24
N GLN A 93 17.01 -7.12 22.96
CA GLN A 93 17.38 -8.37 23.60
C GLN A 93 17.47 -8.26 25.13
N TYR A 94 18.13 -7.23 25.67
CA TYR A 94 18.19 -7.04 27.11
C TYR A 94 16.82 -6.81 27.77
N ILE A 95 15.88 -6.18 27.07
CA ILE A 95 14.50 -6.01 27.58
C ILE A 95 13.79 -7.36 27.65
N LEU A 96 13.95 -8.19 26.61
CA LEU A 96 13.35 -9.53 26.56
C LEU A 96 13.94 -10.43 27.66
N GLU A 97 15.27 -10.48 27.78
CA GLU A 97 15.97 -11.25 28.81
C GLU A 97 15.55 -10.83 30.22
N ALA A 98 15.53 -9.52 30.52
CA ALA A 98 15.12 -9.03 31.84
C ALA A 98 13.66 -9.36 32.18
N ARG A 99 12.78 -9.52 31.18
CA ARG A 99 11.40 -9.97 31.39
C ARG A 99 11.33 -11.48 31.61
N GLU A 100 12.07 -12.26 30.83
CA GLU A 100 12.13 -13.72 30.98
C GLU A 100 12.68 -14.13 32.35
N ASP A 101 13.64 -13.37 32.87
CA ASP A 101 14.27 -13.62 34.17
C ASP A 101 13.53 -12.97 35.36
N ASP A 102 12.39 -12.30 35.14
CA ASP A 102 11.68 -11.49 36.14
C ASP A 102 12.59 -10.44 36.84
N ASP A 103 13.65 -9.96 36.18
CA ASP A 103 14.55 -8.92 36.69
C ASP A 103 13.94 -7.52 36.54
N ILE A 104 13.02 -7.20 37.44
CA ILE A 104 12.32 -5.91 37.47
C ILE A 104 13.30 -4.73 37.63
N LEU A 105 14.38 -4.89 38.40
CA LEU A 105 15.34 -3.81 38.62
C LEU A 105 16.18 -3.54 37.36
N GLY A 106 16.62 -4.61 36.68
CA GLY A 106 17.25 -4.54 35.38
C GLY A 106 16.36 -3.84 34.35
N LEU A 107 15.11 -4.27 34.23
CA LEU A 107 14.14 -3.68 33.32
C LEU A 107 13.92 -2.18 33.59
N VAL A 108 13.73 -1.78 34.85
CA VAL A 108 13.56 -0.37 35.23
C VAL A 108 14.80 0.46 34.86
N ASN A 109 16.01 -0.07 35.05
CA ASN A 109 17.25 0.61 34.68
C ASN A 109 17.40 0.74 33.16
N LEU A 110 17.01 -0.29 32.40
CA LEU A 110 16.96 -0.25 30.95
C LEU A 110 15.98 0.85 30.50
N LEU A 111 14.73 0.84 30.97
CA LEU A 111 13.73 1.84 30.58
C LEU A 111 14.17 3.27 30.92
N ARG A 112 14.67 3.49 32.14
CA ARG A 112 15.14 4.81 32.58
C ARG A 112 16.24 5.38 31.68
N SER A 113 17.17 4.52 31.23
CA SER A 113 18.26 4.94 30.34
C SER A 113 17.83 5.13 28.87
N GLY A 114 16.76 4.44 28.42
CA GLY A 114 16.30 4.47 27.03
C GLY A 114 15.23 5.51 26.71
N LEU A 115 14.49 5.98 27.72
CA LEU A 115 13.45 7.01 27.55
C LEU A 115 14.03 8.42 27.38
N VAL A 116 15.35 8.57 27.49
CA VAL A 116 16.03 9.86 27.33
C VAL A 116 16.51 10.02 25.88
N ARG A 117 15.89 10.97 25.17
CA ARG A 117 16.29 11.54 23.85
C ARG A 117 16.59 10.51 22.74
N ASN A 118 15.68 10.40 21.77
CA ASN A 118 15.89 9.82 20.42
C ASN A 118 17.00 8.74 20.37
N LEU A 119 16.81 7.67 21.15
CA LEU A 119 17.80 6.63 21.35
C LEU A 119 18.20 6.02 20.01
N GLY A 120 19.50 5.93 19.74
CA GLY A 120 20.00 5.38 18.49
C GLY A 120 19.50 6.11 17.24
N ASN A 121 18.94 7.32 17.36
CA ASN A 121 18.33 8.08 16.26
C ASN A 121 17.10 7.41 15.62
N ILE A 122 16.32 6.61 16.37
CA ILE A 122 15.12 5.92 15.86
C ILE A 122 14.02 6.87 15.37
N THR A 123 13.99 8.12 15.83
CA THR A 123 12.98 9.11 15.40
C THR A 123 13.41 9.91 14.17
N ALA A 124 14.42 9.45 13.42
CA ALA A 124 14.90 10.16 12.25
C ALA A 124 13.83 10.19 11.14
N PRO A 125 13.43 11.38 10.60
CA PRO A 125 12.35 11.46 9.61
C PRO A 125 12.58 10.62 8.34
N ARG A 126 13.85 10.39 7.98
CA ARG A 126 14.23 9.54 6.84
C ARG A 126 13.80 8.07 6.98
N LEU A 127 13.52 7.61 8.20
CA LEU A 127 13.08 6.25 8.44
C LEU A 127 11.59 6.07 8.10
N TYR A 128 10.81 7.13 8.25
CA TYR A 128 9.34 7.13 8.14
C TYR A 128 8.82 7.64 6.79
N ASN A 129 9.69 8.18 5.93
CA ASN A 129 9.30 8.71 4.61
C ASN A 129 9.49 7.71 3.46
N ARG A 130 9.65 6.41 3.77
CA ARG A 130 10.01 5.40 2.76
C ARG A 130 8.90 4.38 2.50
N ALA A 131 8.09 4.09 3.51
CA ALA A 131 6.91 3.25 3.40
C ALA A 131 5.68 4.08 3.84
N TYR A 132 4.49 3.63 3.46
CA TYR A 132 3.23 4.30 3.76
C TYR A 132 2.71 3.92 5.16
N ALA A 133 2.72 2.63 5.50
CA ALA A 133 2.09 2.13 6.74
C ALA A 133 3.02 2.22 7.96
N GLY A 134 4.33 2.05 7.79
CA GLY A 134 5.27 1.96 8.92
C GLY A 134 6.73 2.23 8.58
N THR A 135 7.64 1.67 9.39
CA THR A 135 9.08 1.95 9.32
C THR A 135 9.91 0.65 9.33
N LYS A 136 10.99 0.60 10.10
CA LYS A 136 11.78 -0.60 10.37
C LYS A 136 11.08 -1.47 11.42
N LEU A 137 10.90 -2.76 11.15
CA LEU A 137 10.35 -3.72 12.12
C LEU A 137 11.11 -3.71 13.45
N LEU A 138 12.44 -3.63 13.40
CA LEU A 138 13.27 -3.54 14.61
C LEU A 138 12.88 -2.37 15.53
N ILE A 139 12.47 -1.24 14.95
CA ILE A 139 12.03 -0.07 15.72
C ILE A 139 10.63 -0.33 16.31
N GLU A 140 9.72 -0.92 15.53
CA GLU A 140 8.37 -1.26 15.96
C GLU A 140 8.38 -2.30 17.10
N ASP A 141 9.18 -3.35 16.96
CA ASP A 141 9.38 -4.38 18.00
C ASP A 141 9.94 -3.76 19.28
N TYR A 142 10.97 -2.92 19.16
CA TYR A 142 11.55 -2.23 20.31
C TYR A 142 10.55 -1.34 21.04
N ILE A 143 9.79 -0.52 20.29
CA ILE A 143 8.78 0.36 20.89
C ILE A 143 7.68 -0.46 21.56
N THR A 144 7.25 -1.55 20.92
CA THR A 144 6.23 -2.45 21.48
C THR A 144 6.69 -3.05 22.80
N GLN A 145 7.92 -3.58 22.87
CA GLN A 145 8.46 -4.17 24.10
C GLN A 145 8.65 -3.15 25.23
N VAL A 146 8.89 -1.88 24.89
CA VAL A 146 8.97 -0.78 25.86
C VAL A 146 7.59 -0.36 26.37
N ALA A 147 6.54 -0.48 25.55
CA ALA A 147 5.18 -0.06 25.87
C ALA A 147 4.35 -1.10 26.64
N LEU A 148 4.76 -2.38 26.61
CA LEU A 148 4.15 -3.48 27.37
C LEU A 148 4.33 -3.32 28.89
#